data_AF-A0A7X4GJ41-F1
#
_entry.id   AF-A0A7X4GJ41-F1
#
_cell.length_a   1.000
_cell.length_b   1.000
_cell.length_c   1.000
_cell.angle_alpha   90.00
_cell.angle_beta   90.00
_cell.angle_gamma   90.00
#
_symmetry.space_group_name_H-M   'P 1'
#
loop_
_entity.id
_entity.type
_entity.pdbx_description
1 polymer ?
#
loop_
_entity_poly.entity_id
_entity_poly.type
_entity_poly.pdbx_seq_one_letter_code
_entity_poly.pdbx_strand_id
1 'polypeptide(L)'
;MSLALAPTDEATGGTVSPDLARLGLLAEEWKAAQEHRRRAAEELLAAQERLRNAAASAEAAESRFREACPAAFGIAPKIVSAHPVDAWVATRCDTSDRLAATGSSSLYRDFIEWCVGSGLPQADPGRWPQTRFGRELSDRGFTARKNRLGHTLRVGLSLRGESGRG
;
A
#
# COMPACT_ATOMS: atom_id res chain seq x y z
N MET A 1 -16.58 77.79 42.39
CA MET A 1 -17.71 77.76 41.44
C MET A 1 -17.13 77.48 40.07
N SER A 2 -17.21 76.23 39.60
CA SER A 2 -16.66 75.81 38.32
C SER A 2 -17.79 75.57 37.33
N LEU A 3 -17.80 76.36 36.26
CA LEU A 3 -18.72 76.25 35.14
C LEU A 3 -18.36 75.00 34.32
N ALA A 4 -19.27 74.01 34.32
CA ALA A 4 -19.25 72.90 33.39
C ALA A 4 -19.75 73.40 32.03
N LEU A 5 -18.86 73.51 31.05
CA LEU A 5 -19.20 73.70 29.64
C LEU A 5 -19.27 72.31 28.99
N ALA A 6 -20.49 71.79 28.87
CA ALA A 6 -20.77 70.70 27.93
C ALA A 6 -20.85 71.29 26.51
N PRO A 7 -20.24 70.65 25.49
CA PRO A 7 -20.45 71.08 24.11
C PRO A 7 -21.85 70.64 23.66
N THR A 8 -22.74 71.61 23.51
CA THR A 8 -24.01 71.47 22.78
C THR A 8 -23.73 71.56 21.29
N ASP A 9 -23.95 70.47 20.56
CA ASP A 9 -24.07 70.47 19.11
C ASP A 9 -25.55 70.57 18.74
N GLU A 10 -25.94 71.76 18.28
CA GLU A 10 -27.28 72.15 17.86
C GLU A 10 -27.48 71.83 16.37
N ALA A 11 -27.67 70.56 16.04
CA ALA A 11 -28.26 70.18 14.75
C ALA A 11 -28.84 68.76 14.87
N THR A 12 -30.16 68.65 15.03
CA THR A 12 -30.92 67.38 15.14
C THR A 12 -30.90 66.70 16.54
N GLY A 13 -30.94 67.49 17.62
CA GLY A 13 -30.78 67.05 19.01
C GLY A 13 -31.93 66.28 19.64
N GLY A 14 -32.38 65.18 19.04
CA GLY A 14 -33.06 64.12 19.77
C GLY A 14 -32.00 63.19 20.36
N THR A 15 -31.78 63.22 21.68
CA THR A 15 -30.97 62.20 22.35
C THR A 15 -31.56 60.84 22.00
N VAL A 16 -30.86 60.07 21.17
CA VAL A 16 -31.25 58.69 20.87
C VAL A 16 -31.37 58.01 22.22
N SER A 17 -32.59 57.56 22.55
CA SER A 17 -32.84 56.91 23.84
C SER A 17 -31.77 55.84 24.06
N PRO A 18 -31.14 55.75 25.24
CA PRO A 18 -30.11 54.75 25.51
C PRO A 18 -30.58 53.33 25.19
N ASP A 19 -31.89 53.08 25.27
CA ASP A 19 -32.52 51.83 24.85
C ASP A 19 -32.43 51.59 23.35
N LEU A 20 -32.61 52.61 22.51
CA LEU A 20 -32.46 52.50 21.05
C LEU A 20 -30.99 52.26 20.65
N ALA A 21 -30.04 52.91 21.32
CA ALA A 21 -28.62 52.66 21.10
C ALA A 21 -28.24 51.22 21.49
N ARG A 22 -28.76 50.72 22.61
CA ARG A 22 -28.57 49.34 23.06
C ARG A 22 -29.19 48.32 22.10
N LEU A 23 -30.39 48.58 21.58
CA LEU A 23 -31.03 47.73 20.59
C LEU A 23 -30.24 47.69 19.27
N GLY A 24 -29.66 48.81 18.85
CA GLY A 24 -28.78 48.87 17.68
C GLY A 24 -27.54 47.98 17.83
N LEU A 25 -26.86 48.05 18.99
CA LEU A 25 -25.71 47.18 19.29
C LEU A 25 -26.08 45.70 19.30
N LEU A 26 -27.19 45.34 19.96
CA LEU A 26 -27.68 43.96 19.99
C LEU A 26 -28.04 43.45 18.58
N ALA A 27 -28.57 44.31 17.71
CA ALA A 27 -28.87 43.96 16.32
C ALA A 27 -27.59 43.67 15.52
N GLU A 28 -26.53 44.45 15.70
CA GLU A 28 -25.24 44.20 15.05
C GLU A 28 -24.54 42.96 15.61
N GLU A 29 -24.58 42.75 16.93
CA GLU A 29 -24.10 41.50 17.56
C GLU A 29 -24.84 40.27 17.03
N TRP A 30 -26.16 40.37 16.88
CA TRP A 30 -26.98 39.29 16.33
C TRP A 30 -26.65 38.99 14.87
N LYS A 31 -26.49 40.03 14.02
CA LYS A 31 -26.05 39.86 12.63
C LYS A 31 -24.67 39.22 12.54
N ALA A 32 -23.72 39.66 13.36
CA ALA A 32 -22.37 39.09 13.42
C ALA A 32 -22.41 37.61 13.83
N ALA A 33 -23.21 37.27 14.85
CA ALA A 33 -23.40 35.89 15.28
C ALA A 33 -24.08 35.03 14.21
N GLN A 34 -25.07 35.56 13.49
CA GLN A 34 -25.75 34.85 12.40
C GLN A 34 -24.79 34.56 11.24
N GLU A 35 -23.98 35.54 10.86
CA GLU A 35 -22.98 35.40 9.80
C GLU A 35 -21.88 34.41 10.20
N HIS A 36 -21.40 34.45 11.46
CA HIS A 36 -20.48 33.45 11.98
C HIS A 36 -21.10 32.05 11.92
N ARG A 37 -22.37 31.90 12.31
CA ARG A 37 -23.06 30.61 12.25
C ARG A 37 -23.16 30.09 10.82
N ARG A 38 -23.44 30.96 9.85
CA ARG A 38 -23.50 30.61 8.41
C ARG A 38 -22.14 30.10 7.92
N ARG A 39 -21.06 30.83 8.19
CA ARG A 39 -19.70 30.42 7.81
C ARG A 39 -19.29 29.09 8.44
N ALA A 40 -19.56 28.92 9.74
CA ALA A 40 -19.27 27.68 10.43
C ALA A 40 -20.04 26.48 9.84
N ALA A 41 -21.27 26.68 9.37
CA ALA A 41 -22.05 25.64 8.70
C ALA A 41 -21.45 25.27 7.33
N GLU A 42 -20.99 26.26 6.56
CA GLU A 42 -20.32 26.04 5.27
C GLU A 42 -18.99 25.29 5.44
N GLU A 43 -18.20 25.68 6.44
CA GLU A 43 -16.95 24.99 6.79
C GLU A 43 -17.20 23.54 7.24
N LEU A 44 -18.26 23.29 8.01
CA LEU A 44 -18.64 21.95 8.43
C LEU A 44 -18.99 21.07 7.23
N LEU A 45 -19.79 21.58 6.27
CA LEU A 45 -20.12 20.86 5.04
C LEU A 45 -18.86 20.54 4.23
N ALA A 46 -17.96 21.51 4.07
CA ALA A 46 -16.69 21.30 3.38
C ALA A 46 -15.78 20.29 4.09
N ALA A 47 -15.80 20.25 5.43
CA ALA A 47 -15.07 19.26 6.22
C ALA A 47 -15.67 17.85 6.06
N GLN A 48 -17.00 17.72 6.05
CA GLN A 48 -17.69 16.45 5.83
C GLN A 48 -17.37 15.88 4.44
N GLU A 49 -17.34 16.73 3.41
CA GLU A 49 -17.02 16.30 2.05
C GLU A 49 -15.55 15.83 1.93
N ARG A 50 -14.61 16.56 2.56
CA ARG A 50 -13.21 16.12 2.64
C ARG A 50 -13.07 14.76 3.32
N LEU A 51 -13.82 14.51 4.39
CA LEU A 51 -13.80 13.24 5.10
C LEU A 51 -14.36 12.09 4.24
N ARG A 52 -15.45 12.32 3.50
CA ARG A 52 -15.99 11.33 2.54
C ARG A 52 -14.98 10.99 1.45
N ASN A 53 -14.34 12.00 0.86
CA ASN A 53 -13.33 11.79 -0.18
C ASN A 53 -12.10 11.06 0.35
N ALA A 54 -11.67 11.37 1.57
CA ALA A 54 -10.57 10.67 2.24
C ALA A 54 -10.93 9.19 2.50
N ALA A 55 -12.14 8.90 2.96
CA ALA A 55 -12.62 7.54 3.18
C ALA A 55 -12.66 6.73 1.87
N ALA A 56 -13.25 7.29 0.80
CA ALA A 56 -13.28 6.65 -0.51
C ALA A 56 -11.87 6.40 -1.08
N SER A 57 -10.95 7.34 -0.88
CA SER A 57 -9.55 7.19 -1.28
C SER A 57 -8.84 6.08 -0.49
N ALA A 58 -9.09 5.98 0.81
CA ALA A 58 -8.54 4.93 1.67
C ALA A 58 -9.06 3.54 1.25
N GLU A 59 -10.37 3.40 1.01
CA GLU A 59 -10.96 2.14 0.51
C GLU A 59 -10.36 1.75 -0.85
N ALA A 60 -10.21 2.70 -1.77
CA ALA A 60 -9.58 2.45 -3.07
C ALA A 60 -8.09 2.05 -2.93
N ALA A 61 -7.36 2.68 -2.02
CA ALA A 61 -5.98 2.31 -1.72
C ALA A 61 -5.87 0.92 -1.10
N GLU A 62 -6.76 0.58 -0.16
CA GLU A 62 -6.83 -0.76 0.43
C GLU A 62 -7.15 -1.82 -0.63
N SER A 63 -8.10 -1.56 -1.53
CA SER A 63 -8.44 -2.49 -2.61
C SER A 63 -7.22 -2.78 -3.50
N ARG A 64 -6.50 -1.73 -3.92
CA ARG A 64 -5.26 -1.88 -4.71
C ARG A 64 -4.18 -2.63 -3.95
N PHE A 65 -4.04 -2.36 -2.65
CA PHE A 65 -3.06 -3.06 -1.82
C PHE A 65 -3.42 -4.53 -1.62
N ARG A 66 -4.72 -4.84 -1.47
CA ARG A 66 -5.22 -6.21 -1.38
C ARG A 66 -4.99 -7.00 -2.68
N GLU A 67 -5.17 -6.35 -3.83
CA GLU A 67 -4.85 -6.94 -5.14
C GLU A 67 -3.34 -7.16 -5.33
N ALA A 68 -2.51 -6.18 -4.96
CA ALA A 68 -1.06 -6.26 -5.10
C ALA A 68 -0.39 -7.21 -4.10
N CYS A 69 -0.94 -7.33 -2.89
CA CYS A 69 -0.38 -8.12 -1.79
C CYS A 69 -1.45 -8.96 -1.06
N PRO A 70 -2.05 -9.98 -1.70
CA PRO A 70 -3.10 -10.81 -1.08
C PRO A 70 -2.65 -11.49 0.23
N ALA A 71 -1.38 -11.88 0.30
CA ALA A 71 -0.78 -12.54 1.46
C ALA A 71 -0.82 -11.69 2.74
N ALA A 72 -0.74 -10.35 2.63
CA ALA A 72 -0.83 -9.45 3.79
C ALA A 72 -2.22 -9.45 4.43
N PHE A 73 -3.25 -9.88 3.69
CA PHE A 73 -4.63 -10.01 4.15
C PHE A 73 -5.04 -11.46 4.46
N GLY A 74 -4.06 -12.38 4.56
CA GLY A 74 -4.35 -13.81 4.75
C GLY A 74 -5.07 -14.46 3.55
N ILE A 75 -5.18 -13.74 2.43
CA ILE A 75 -5.70 -14.27 1.18
C ILE A 75 -4.51 -14.96 0.51
N ALA A 76 -4.44 -16.28 0.65
CA ALA A 76 -3.46 -17.06 -0.08
C ALA A 76 -3.59 -16.73 -1.58
N PRO A 77 -2.48 -16.42 -2.30
CA PRO A 77 -2.56 -16.24 -3.74
C PRO A 77 -3.23 -17.47 -4.35
N LYS A 78 -4.10 -17.25 -5.34
CA LYS A 78 -4.76 -18.33 -6.08
C LYS A 78 -3.74 -19.02 -6.99
N ILE A 79 -2.76 -19.67 -6.37
CA ILE A 79 -1.88 -20.62 -7.03
C ILE A 79 -2.76 -21.83 -7.27
N VAL A 80 -3.21 -21.98 -8.51
CA VAL A 80 -3.91 -23.18 -8.99
C VAL A 80 -2.98 -24.37 -8.77
N SER A 81 -3.08 -25.01 -7.60
CA SER A 81 -2.43 -26.29 -7.23
C SER A 81 -1.06 -26.55 -7.88
N ALA A 82 -0.16 -25.57 -7.90
CA ALA A 82 1.15 -25.74 -8.52
C ALA A 82 2.07 -26.36 -7.48
N HIS A 83 2.63 -27.51 -7.82
CA HIS A 83 3.63 -28.16 -7.00
C HIS A 83 4.80 -27.18 -6.74
N PRO A 84 5.45 -27.17 -5.55
CA PRO A 84 6.43 -26.15 -5.16
C PRO A 84 7.54 -25.92 -6.19
N VAL A 85 8.02 -26.99 -6.83
CA VAL A 85 9.05 -26.92 -7.87
C VAL A 85 8.55 -26.16 -9.10
N ASP A 86 7.29 -26.33 -9.50
CA ASP A 86 6.72 -25.62 -10.65
C ASP A 86 6.55 -24.13 -10.36
N ALA A 87 6.06 -23.81 -9.16
CA ALA A 87 5.94 -22.42 -8.71
C ALA A 87 7.30 -21.72 -8.63
N TRP A 88 8.32 -22.42 -8.12
CA TRP A 88 9.68 -21.90 -8.10
C TRP A 88 10.27 -21.71 -9.50
N VAL A 89 10.19 -22.71 -10.39
CA VAL A 89 10.68 -22.58 -11.77
C VAL A 89 10.04 -21.40 -12.48
N ALA A 90 8.71 -21.24 -12.36
CA ALA A 90 8.00 -20.14 -13.01
C ALA A 90 8.40 -18.74 -12.49
N THR A 91 8.80 -18.66 -11.22
CA THR A 91 9.10 -17.37 -10.55
C THR A 91 10.57 -16.99 -10.63
N ARG A 92 11.49 -17.94 -10.41
CA ARG A 92 12.92 -17.66 -10.22
C ARG A 92 13.80 -18.18 -11.35
N CYS A 93 13.29 -19.04 -12.22
CA CYS A 93 14.10 -19.61 -13.30
C CYS A 93 13.76 -19.03 -14.67
N ASP A 94 14.74 -19.09 -15.56
CA ASP A 94 14.60 -18.91 -16.99
C ASP A 94 14.78 -20.28 -17.68
N THR A 95 13.81 -20.64 -18.51
CA THR A 95 13.77 -21.89 -19.28
C THR A 95 13.76 -21.62 -20.78
N SER A 96 13.99 -20.38 -21.21
CA SER A 96 13.99 -19.99 -22.63
C SER A 96 15.20 -20.57 -23.37
N ASP A 97 16.35 -20.65 -22.71
CA ASP A 97 17.57 -21.26 -23.24
C ASP A 97 17.64 -22.76 -22.92
N ARG A 98 17.46 -23.59 -23.95
CA ARG A 98 17.52 -25.05 -23.85
C ARG A 98 18.93 -25.58 -23.58
N LEU A 99 19.97 -24.79 -23.84
CA LEU A 99 21.36 -25.17 -23.65
C LEU A 99 21.95 -24.67 -22.33
N ALA A 100 21.21 -23.81 -21.61
CA ALA A 100 21.61 -23.33 -20.30
C ALA A 100 21.93 -24.49 -19.37
N ALA A 101 23.08 -24.41 -18.69
CA ALA A 101 23.54 -25.46 -17.78
C ALA A 101 23.92 -24.86 -16.42
N THR A 102 23.06 -25.03 -15.43
CA THR A 102 23.28 -24.45 -14.09
C THR A 102 23.59 -25.53 -13.05
N GLY A 103 24.47 -25.21 -12.11
CA GLY A 103 24.85 -26.13 -11.03
C GLY A 103 23.66 -26.55 -10.17
N SER A 104 23.48 -27.85 -9.99
CA SER A 104 22.37 -28.41 -9.19
C SER A 104 22.39 -27.91 -7.74
N SER A 105 23.58 -27.65 -7.19
CA SER A 105 23.73 -27.12 -5.83
C SER A 105 23.31 -25.65 -5.71
N SER A 106 23.50 -24.85 -6.76
CA SER A 106 23.05 -23.45 -6.79
C SER A 106 21.53 -23.39 -6.90
N LEU A 107 20.96 -24.19 -7.81
CA LEU A 107 19.51 -24.32 -7.98
C LEU A 107 18.82 -24.77 -6.69
N TYR A 108 19.37 -25.79 -6.02
CA TYR A 108 18.81 -26.27 -4.76
C TYR A 108 18.87 -25.22 -3.66
N ARG A 109 19.96 -24.45 -3.56
CA ARG A 109 20.10 -23.39 -2.56
C ARG A 109 19.06 -22.29 -2.76
N ASP A 110 18.90 -21.80 -3.98
CA ASP A 110 17.89 -20.79 -4.32
C ASP A 110 16.47 -21.32 -4.10
N PHE A 111 16.21 -22.60 -4.43
CA PHE A 111 14.93 -23.24 -4.14
C PHE A 111 14.61 -23.28 -2.64
N ILE A 112 15.57 -23.65 -1.79
CA ILE A 112 15.36 -23.66 -0.33
C ILE A 112 15.17 -22.24 0.21
N GLU A 113 15.92 -21.26 -0.28
CA GLU A 113 15.73 -19.85 0.07
C GLU A 113 14.33 -19.35 -0.30
N TRP A 114 13.86 -19.69 -1.51
CA TRP A 114 12.50 -19.38 -1.96
C TRP A 114 11.44 -20.09 -1.10
N CYS A 115 11.66 -21.36 -0.77
CA CYS A 115 10.78 -22.14 0.11
C CYS A 115 10.57 -21.43 1.45
N VAL A 116 11.65 -20.99 2.10
CA VAL A 116 11.62 -20.21 3.36
C VAL A 116 10.83 -18.90 3.19
N GLY A 117 11.05 -18.17 2.09
CA GLY A 117 10.37 -16.90 1.83
C GLY A 117 8.91 -17.03 1.38
N SER A 118 8.50 -18.17 0.85
CA SER A 118 7.17 -18.37 0.25
C SER A 118 6.05 -18.53 1.28
N GLY A 119 6.36 -19.02 2.48
CA GLY A 119 5.36 -19.33 3.52
C GLY A 119 4.37 -20.44 3.15
N LEU A 120 4.59 -21.16 2.05
CA LEU A 120 3.71 -22.23 1.60
C LEU A 120 3.96 -23.51 2.41
N PRO A 121 2.92 -24.15 3.00
CA PRO A 121 3.11 -25.36 3.81
C PRO A 121 3.67 -26.54 2.99
N GLN A 122 3.36 -26.60 1.69
CA GLN A 122 3.94 -27.58 0.75
C GLN A 122 5.42 -27.32 0.42
N ALA A 123 5.92 -26.11 0.68
CA ALA A 123 7.29 -25.69 0.43
C ALA A 123 8.14 -25.70 1.72
N ASP A 124 7.72 -26.40 2.77
CA ASP A 124 8.53 -26.56 3.98
C ASP A 124 9.92 -27.16 3.65
N PRO A 125 11.03 -26.46 3.93
CA PRO A 125 12.39 -26.92 3.64
C PRO A 125 12.70 -28.32 4.17
N GLY A 126 12.11 -28.72 5.31
CA GLY A 126 12.32 -30.05 5.89
C GLY A 126 11.79 -31.20 5.02
N ARG A 127 10.84 -30.91 4.12
CA ARG A 127 10.23 -31.89 3.20
C ARG A 127 10.98 -32.02 1.89
N TRP A 128 12.00 -31.20 1.68
CA TRP A 128 12.66 -31.00 0.40
C TRP A 128 14.15 -31.34 0.45
N PRO A 129 14.54 -32.61 0.69
CA PRO A 129 15.93 -32.99 0.56
C PRO A 129 16.40 -32.85 -0.90
N GLN A 130 17.69 -32.57 -1.09
CA GLN A 130 18.27 -32.33 -2.41
C GLN A 130 18.02 -33.48 -3.40
N THR A 131 17.96 -34.72 -2.92
CA THR A 131 17.63 -35.90 -3.74
C THR A 131 16.21 -35.87 -4.29
N ARG A 132 15.23 -35.48 -3.46
CA ARG A 132 13.83 -35.31 -3.87
C ARG A 132 13.71 -34.18 -4.89
N PHE A 133 14.27 -33.00 -4.57
CA PHE A 133 14.30 -31.87 -5.50
C PHE A 133 14.91 -32.25 -6.85
N GLY A 134 16.04 -32.97 -6.83
CA GLY A 134 16.68 -33.44 -8.05
C GLY A 134 15.82 -34.43 -8.85
N ARG A 135 15.05 -35.30 -8.20
CA ARG A 135 14.11 -36.20 -8.88
C ARG A 135 12.99 -35.40 -9.55
N GLU A 136 12.36 -34.49 -8.81
CA GLU A 136 11.28 -33.64 -9.31
C GLU A 136 11.70 -32.81 -10.54
N LEU A 137 12.95 -32.33 -10.58
CA LEU A 137 13.48 -31.66 -11.77
C LEU A 137 13.64 -32.62 -12.96
N SER A 138 14.12 -33.84 -12.72
CA SER A 138 14.24 -34.85 -13.79
C SER A 138 12.87 -35.24 -14.35
N ASP A 139 11.86 -35.40 -13.49
CA ASP A 139 10.48 -35.75 -13.87
C ASP A 139 9.84 -34.66 -14.75
N ARG A 140 10.31 -33.41 -14.61
CA ARG A 140 9.92 -32.25 -15.44
C ARG A 140 10.75 -32.09 -16.72
N GLY A 141 11.67 -33.01 -17.00
CA GLY A 141 12.49 -33.00 -18.20
C GLY A 141 13.83 -32.25 -18.08
N PHE A 142 14.19 -31.71 -16.90
CA PHE A 142 15.48 -31.07 -16.70
C PHE A 142 16.57 -32.11 -16.45
N THR A 143 17.27 -32.49 -17.52
CA THR A 143 18.28 -33.54 -17.48
C THR A 143 19.51 -33.14 -16.66
N ALA A 144 20.12 -34.14 -16.00
CA ALA A 144 21.34 -33.96 -15.24
C ALA A 144 22.56 -34.34 -16.08
N ARG A 145 23.62 -33.51 -16.05
CA ARG A 145 24.90 -33.76 -16.71
C ARG A 145 26.06 -33.45 -15.76
N LYS A 146 27.15 -34.21 -15.81
CA LYS A 146 28.37 -33.85 -15.05
C LYS A 146 29.26 -32.89 -15.86
N ASN A 147 29.83 -31.90 -15.20
CA ASN A 147 30.90 -31.07 -15.77
C ASN A 147 32.26 -31.78 -15.67
N ARG A 148 33.32 -31.17 -16.21
CA ARG A 148 34.70 -31.72 -16.15
C ARG A 148 35.23 -31.89 -14.73
N LEU A 149 34.69 -31.15 -13.76
CA LEU A 149 35.04 -31.22 -12.34
C LEU A 149 34.18 -32.24 -11.57
N GLY A 150 33.28 -32.97 -12.25
CA GLY A 150 32.40 -33.96 -11.64
C GLY A 150 31.14 -33.39 -10.98
N HIS A 151 30.90 -32.08 -11.05
CA HIS A 151 29.72 -31.43 -10.48
C HIS A 151 28.49 -31.66 -11.38
N THR A 152 27.33 -31.88 -10.76
CA THR A 152 26.07 -32.09 -11.48
C THR A 152 25.46 -30.76 -11.90
N LEU A 153 25.26 -30.58 -13.20
CA LEU A 153 24.56 -29.49 -13.84
C LEU A 153 23.16 -29.93 -14.28
N ARG A 154 22.21 -29.00 -14.34
CA ARG A 154 20.89 -29.18 -14.94
C ARG A 154 20.82 -28.42 -16.25
N VAL A 155 20.38 -29.11 -17.30
CA VAL A 155 20.29 -28.56 -18.65
C VAL A 155 18.88 -28.02 -18.92
N GLY A 156 18.80 -26.87 -19.60
CA GLY A 156 17.55 -26.19 -19.95
C GLY A 156 16.95 -25.35 -18.83
N LEU A 157 17.74 -25.00 -17.81
CA LEU A 157 17.30 -24.25 -16.63
C LEU A 157 18.43 -23.36 -16.10
N SER A 158 18.14 -22.08 -15.93
CA SER A 158 19.02 -21.11 -15.25
C SER A 158 18.27 -20.26 -14.24
N LEU A 159 18.97 -19.66 -13.28
CA LEU A 159 18.39 -18.68 -12.37
C LEU A 159 18.27 -17.33 -13.08
N ARG A 160 17.14 -16.64 -12.94
CA ARG A 160 16.95 -15.30 -13.51
C ARG A 160 17.97 -14.34 -12.91
N GLY A 161 18.64 -13.59 -13.78
CA GLY A 161 19.69 -12.65 -13.37
C GLY A 161 21.10 -13.25 -13.31
N GLU A 162 21.24 -14.58 -13.37
CA GLU A 162 22.54 -15.23 -13.65
C GLU A 162 22.76 -15.31 -15.16
N SER A 163 22.94 -14.16 -15.80
CA SER A 163 23.34 -14.08 -17.20
C SER A 163 24.80 -14.55 -17.34
N GLY A 164 24.99 -15.76 -17.85
CA GLY A 164 26.22 -16.19 -18.55
C GLY A 164 27.54 -16.00 -17.79
N ARG A 165 27.90 -16.98 -16.96
CA ARG A 165 29.31 -17.37 -16.78
C ARG A 165 29.49 -18.79 -17.28
N GLY A 166 29.43 -18.92 -18.60
CA GLY A 166 30.00 -20.07 -19.32
C GLY A 166 31.50 -19.92 -19.40
#